data_AF-A0A6S7D1K8-F1
#
_entry.id   AF-A0A6S7D1K8-F1
#
_cell.length_a   1.000
_cell.length_b   1.000
_cell.length_c   1.000
_cell.angle_alpha   90.00
_cell.angle_beta   90.00
_cell.angle_gamma   90.00
#
_symmetry.space_group_name_H-M   'P 1'
#
loop_
_entity.id
_entity.type
_entity.pdbx_description
1 polymer ?
#
loop_
_entity_poly.entity_id
_entity_poly.type
_entity_poly.pdbx_seq_one_letter_code
_entity_poly.pdbx_strand_id
1 'polypeptide(L)'
;MNESKTRTLVNLLKWFGRMRPATRLRIGAALGWLAMRLAKSRTRIVRRNLELCFPDQPEAVRERWVREHFRALAQSIVDRGVLWYGTPEAIKDMVTQSGAERINALTAQGRAVILLAPHFIGLDAAATRLTMEVPSAATMYTPQSDPHIDAVVAAGRARFNEVFLVSRKDGVRELIRHLRAPRPVYYLPDMDFGRQGAVFAPFFGVQAATLLATAQLAKKWDAAVLPILDFWNPETGRYHAEVLPPLENFPGDDSLEAATARLNRELEAWVRRCPSQYYWVHRRFKTRPPGEPKIY
;
A
#
# COMPACT_ATOMS: atom_id res chain seq x y z
N MET A 1 5.82 11.68 -21.65
CA MET A 1 7.16 11.12 -21.87
C MET A 1 7.15 10.58 -23.27
N ASN A 2 8.22 10.70 -24.05
CA ASN A 2 8.26 10.09 -25.39
C ASN A 2 8.74 8.64 -25.30
N GLU A 3 8.51 7.86 -26.36
CA GLU A 3 8.83 6.44 -26.43
C GLU A 3 10.28 6.12 -26.06
N SER A 4 11.23 6.95 -26.50
CA SER A 4 12.66 6.81 -26.19
C SER A 4 12.93 6.86 -24.68
N LYS A 5 12.36 7.84 -23.96
CA LYS A 5 12.50 7.95 -22.50
C LYS A 5 11.82 6.78 -21.78
N THR A 6 10.69 6.29 -22.28
CA THR A 6 10.03 5.08 -21.75
C THR A 6 10.93 3.87 -21.86
N ARG A 7 11.54 3.66 -23.03
CA ARG A 7 12.50 2.57 -23.25
C ARG A 7 13.70 2.66 -22.31
N THR A 8 14.23 3.85 -22.10
CA THR A 8 15.32 4.08 -21.13
C THR A 8 14.90 3.72 -19.71
N LEU A 9 13.71 4.13 -19.26
CA LEU A 9 13.18 3.75 -17.95
C LEU A 9 13.02 2.23 -17.80
N VAL A 10 12.43 1.57 -18.79
CA VAL A 10 12.25 0.12 -18.79
C VAL A 10 13.59 -0.60 -18.76
N ASN A 11 14.57 -0.15 -19.55
CA ASN A 11 15.91 -0.71 -19.55
C ASN A 11 16.63 -0.51 -18.21
N LEU A 12 16.43 0.64 -17.55
CA LEU A 12 16.95 0.91 -16.21
C LEU A 12 16.35 -0.05 -15.17
N LEU A 13 15.03 -0.26 -15.19
CA LEU A 13 14.36 -1.20 -14.29
C LEU A 13 14.81 -2.65 -14.55
N LYS A 14 14.90 -3.06 -15.82
CA LYS A 14 15.46 -4.38 -16.19
C LYS A 14 16.91 -4.55 -15.71
N TRP A 15 17.70 -3.48 -15.78
CA TRP A 15 19.07 -3.49 -15.30
C TRP A 15 19.13 -3.68 -13.78
N PHE A 16 18.31 -2.95 -13.00
CA PHE A 16 18.14 -3.23 -11.56
C PHE A 16 17.71 -4.67 -11.29
N GLY A 17 16.77 -5.21 -12.08
CA GLY A 17 16.28 -6.58 -11.95
C GLY A 17 17.33 -7.68 -12.10
N ARG A 18 18.46 -7.39 -12.78
CA ARG A 18 19.57 -8.33 -13.00
C ARG A 18 20.69 -8.21 -11.97
N MET A 19 20.63 -7.22 -11.08
CA MET A 19 21.67 -6.98 -10.09
C MET A 19 21.59 -7.93 -8.90
N ARG A 20 22.76 -8.21 -8.31
CA ARG A 20 22.85 -8.86 -7.01
C ARG A 20 22.13 -8.03 -5.93
N PRO A 21 21.44 -8.66 -4.97
CA PRO A 21 20.71 -7.95 -3.90
C PRO A 21 21.55 -6.90 -3.16
N ALA A 22 22.80 -7.22 -2.82
CA ALA A 22 23.71 -6.28 -2.15
C ALA A 22 23.96 -4.99 -2.94
N THR A 23 24.03 -5.06 -4.27
CA THR A 23 24.19 -3.87 -5.13
C THR A 23 22.93 -3.03 -5.11
N ARG A 24 21.75 -3.65 -5.21
CA ARG A 24 20.46 -2.94 -5.10
C ARG A 24 20.32 -2.22 -3.76
N LEU A 25 20.70 -2.88 -2.65
CA LEU A 25 20.70 -2.29 -1.32
C LEU A 25 21.58 -1.02 -1.21
N ARG A 26 22.78 -1.05 -1.80
CA ARG A 26 23.68 0.11 -1.84
C ARG A 26 23.08 1.27 -2.66
N ILE A 27 22.51 0.95 -3.82
CA ILE A 27 21.85 1.94 -4.68
C ILE A 27 20.63 2.54 -3.96
N GLY A 28 19.77 1.70 -3.37
CA GLY A 28 18.60 2.13 -2.61
C GLY A 28 18.98 3.03 -1.42
N ALA A 29 20.05 2.70 -0.69
CA ALA A 29 20.57 3.56 0.37
C ALA A 29 21.05 4.92 -0.13
N ALA A 30 21.82 4.95 -1.22
CA ALA A 30 22.31 6.20 -1.83
C ALA A 30 21.16 7.07 -2.35
N LEU A 31 20.19 6.46 -3.04
CA LEU A 31 19.01 7.13 -3.55
C LEU A 31 18.11 7.64 -2.42
N GLY A 32 17.94 6.87 -1.34
CA GLY A 32 17.17 7.28 -0.17
C GLY A 32 17.78 8.52 0.51
N TRP A 33 19.10 8.50 0.73
CA TRP A 33 19.83 9.64 1.26
C TRP A 33 19.71 10.88 0.35
N LEU A 34 19.82 10.70 -0.96
CA LEU A 34 19.69 11.78 -1.92
C LEU A 34 18.25 12.34 -1.95
N ALA A 35 17.25 11.45 -1.96
CA ALA A 35 15.83 11.81 -1.97
C ALA A 35 15.47 12.67 -0.76
N MET A 36 16.00 12.37 0.44
CA MET A 36 15.78 13.19 1.63
C MET A 36 16.26 14.64 1.46
N ARG A 37 17.37 14.84 0.75
CA ARG A 37 18.00 16.16 0.53
C ARG A 37 17.32 16.95 -0.57
N LEU A 38 16.90 16.29 -1.64
CA LEU A 38 16.27 16.91 -2.80
C LEU A 38 14.77 17.15 -2.57
N ALA A 39 14.06 16.19 -1.97
CA ALA A 39 12.61 16.24 -1.76
C ALA A 39 12.24 16.88 -0.41
N LYS A 40 12.81 18.05 -0.08
CA LYS A 40 12.65 18.72 1.24
C LYS A 40 11.19 18.85 1.69
N SER A 41 10.27 19.14 0.77
CA SER A 41 8.83 19.22 1.07
C SER A 41 8.26 17.88 1.55
N ARG A 42 8.65 16.76 0.92
CA ARG A 42 8.24 15.41 1.34
C ARG A 42 8.87 15.04 2.67
N THR A 43 10.14 15.38 2.89
CA THR A 43 10.81 15.14 4.17
C THR A 43 10.10 15.86 5.32
N ARG A 44 9.64 17.10 5.12
CA ARG A 44 8.82 17.81 6.12
C ARG A 44 7.49 17.12 6.41
N ILE A 45 6.81 16.59 5.40
CA ILE A 45 5.55 15.86 5.58
C ILE A 45 5.76 14.58 6.40
N VAL A 46 6.81 13.81 6.08
CA VAL A 46 7.16 12.58 6.82
C VAL A 46 7.44 12.90 8.29
N ARG A 47 8.25 13.93 8.57
CA ARG A 47 8.52 14.38 9.93
C ARG A 47 7.25 14.76 10.67
N ARG A 48 6.42 15.61 10.06
CA ARG A 48 5.18 16.08 10.68
C ARG A 48 4.23 14.93 11.00
N ASN A 49 4.12 13.96 10.10
CA ASN A 49 3.32 12.76 10.34
C ASN A 49 3.85 11.94 11.53
N LEU A 50 5.15 11.68 11.57
CA LEU A 50 5.76 10.91 12.67
C LEU A 50 5.66 11.65 14.00
N GLU A 51 5.79 12.98 14.01
CA GLU A 51 5.60 13.82 15.19
C GLU A 51 4.17 13.71 15.73
N LEU A 52 3.17 13.80 14.85
CA LEU A 52 1.76 13.68 15.21
C LEU A 52 1.38 12.29 15.70
N CYS A 53 1.86 11.25 15.03
CA CYS A 53 1.47 9.87 15.31
C CYS A 53 2.26 9.24 16.47
N PHE A 54 3.45 9.77 16.77
CA PHE A 54 4.33 9.26 17.81
C PHE A 54 4.86 10.41 18.68
N PRO A 55 3.98 11.18 19.36
CA PRO A 55 4.39 12.33 20.15
C PRO A 55 5.34 11.94 21.29
N ASP A 56 5.11 10.78 21.89
CA ASP A 56 5.86 10.25 23.04
C ASP A 56 7.25 9.69 22.68
N GLN A 57 7.55 9.57 21.37
CA GLN A 57 8.85 9.07 20.93
C GLN A 57 9.87 10.21 20.86
N PRO A 58 11.12 10.01 21.35
CA PRO A 58 12.15 11.03 21.26
C PRO A 58 12.38 11.50 19.81
N GLU A 59 12.70 12.78 19.64
CA GLU A 59 12.97 13.35 18.31
C GLU A 59 14.05 12.56 17.55
N ALA A 60 15.11 12.13 18.25
CA ALA A 60 16.17 11.31 17.67
C ALA A 60 15.67 9.97 17.10
N VAL A 61 14.67 9.36 17.73
CA VAL A 61 14.01 8.13 17.27
C VAL A 61 13.17 8.44 16.02
N ARG A 62 12.37 9.50 16.05
CA ARG A 62 11.58 9.93 14.88
C ARG A 62 12.46 10.26 13.68
N GLU A 63 13.56 11.01 13.86
CA GLU A 63 14.51 11.32 12.79
C GLU A 63 15.21 10.08 12.24
N ARG A 64 15.46 9.05 13.07
CA ARG A 64 15.94 7.75 12.59
C ARG A 64 14.90 7.10 11.67
N TRP A 65 13.63 7.08 12.07
CA TRP A 65 12.55 6.55 11.23
C TRP A 65 12.37 7.33 9.94
N VAL A 66 12.58 8.65 9.92
CA VAL A 66 12.59 9.44 8.67
C VAL A 66 13.67 8.91 7.71
N ARG A 67 14.89 8.66 8.20
CA ARG A 67 15.99 8.13 7.37
C ARG A 67 15.68 6.73 6.84
N GLU A 68 15.19 5.86 7.70
CA GLU A 68 14.76 4.51 7.33
C GLU A 68 13.62 4.53 6.31
N HIS A 69 12.65 5.42 6.48
CA HIS A 69 11.50 5.59 5.59
C HIS A 69 11.94 5.91 4.16
N PHE A 70 12.83 6.89 3.98
CA PHE A 70 13.33 7.24 2.66
C PHE A 70 14.25 6.18 2.06
N ARG A 71 15.01 5.45 2.89
CA ARG A 71 15.77 4.28 2.43
C ARG A 71 14.83 3.20 1.89
N ALA A 72 13.78 2.85 2.63
CA ALA A 72 12.79 1.87 2.19
C ALA A 72 12.04 2.34 0.93
N LEU A 73 11.62 3.61 0.88
CA LEU A 73 10.90 4.16 -0.26
C LEU A 73 11.75 4.16 -1.54
N ALA A 74 13.03 4.51 -1.44
CA ALA A 74 13.94 4.42 -2.58
C ALA A 74 14.21 2.96 -2.96
N GLN A 75 14.36 2.08 -1.97
CA GLN A 75 14.54 0.65 -2.21
C GLN A 75 13.36 0.05 -2.97
N SER A 76 12.12 0.37 -2.63
CA SER A 76 10.95 -0.20 -3.31
C SER A 76 10.90 0.19 -4.80
N ILE A 77 11.42 1.38 -5.17
CA ILE A 77 11.58 1.79 -6.56
C ILE A 77 12.65 0.96 -7.28
N VAL A 78 13.78 0.69 -6.63
CA VAL A 78 14.85 -0.16 -7.19
C VAL A 78 14.36 -1.59 -7.37
N ASP A 79 13.64 -2.12 -6.38
CA ASP A 79 13.17 -3.51 -6.37
C ASP A 79 12.04 -3.80 -7.33
N ARG A 80 11.34 -2.77 -7.84
CA ARG A 80 10.48 -2.90 -9.03
C ARG A 80 11.19 -3.51 -10.23
N GLY A 81 12.51 -3.33 -10.32
CA GLY A 81 13.30 -4.01 -11.33
C GLY A 81 13.15 -5.54 -11.28
N VAL A 82 13.18 -6.13 -10.08
CA VAL A 82 12.94 -7.56 -9.90
C VAL A 82 11.45 -7.91 -9.96
N LEU A 83 10.59 -7.14 -9.30
CA LEU A 83 9.15 -7.43 -9.26
C LEU A 83 8.53 -7.44 -10.67
N TRP A 84 8.86 -6.46 -11.51
CA TRP A 84 8.23 -6.30 -12.83
C TRP A 84 9.00 -7.01 -13.96
N TYR A 85 10.30 -7.29 -13.79
CA TYR A 85 11.12 -7.85 -14.88
C TYR A 85 12.02 -9.04 -14.50
N GLY A 86 12.18 -9.36 -13.21
CA GLY A 86 12.95 -10.53 -12.73
C GLY A 86 12.19 -11.84 -12.87
N THR A 87 12.82 -13.00 -12.69
CA THR A 87 12.11 -14.29 -12.82
C THR A 87 11.13 -14.55 -11.66
N PRO A 88 10.12 -15.43 -11.82
CA PRO A 88 9.25 -15.86 -10.72
C PRO A 88 10.02 -16.34 -9.48
N GLU A 89 11.12 -17.06 -9.68
CA GLU A 89 11.97 -17.62 -8.63
C GLU A 89 12.69 -16.49 -7.86
N ALA A 90 13.22 -15.50 -8.57
CA ALA A 90 13.85 -14.33 -7.95
C ALA A 90 12.85 -13.53 -7.10
N ILE A 91 11.59 -13.46 -7.53
CA ILE A 91 10.52 -12.80 -6.76
C ILE A 91 10.15 -13.62 -5.53
N LYS A 92 9.99 -14.95 -5.67
CA LYS A 92 9.70 -15.85 -4.53
C LYS A 92 10.82 -15.85 -3.49
N ASP A 93 12.08 -15.76 -3.92
CA ASP A 93 13.23 -15.60 -3.02
C ASP A 93 13.19 -14.23 -2.34
N MET A 94 12.97 -13.15 -3.10
CA MET A 94 12.95 -11.80 -2.55
C MET A 94 11.74 -11.52 -1.65
N VAL A 95 10.59 -12.12 -1.92
CA VAL A 95 9.31 -11.85 -1.25
C VAL A 95 8.74 -13.17 -0.73
N THR A 96 8.94 -13.41 0.56
CA THR A 96 8.29 -14.51 1.27
C THR A 96 6.83 -14.14 1.58
N GLN A 97 5.98 -15.12 1.83
CA GLN A 97 4.59 -14.87 2.20
C GLN A 97 4.08 -15.83 3.27
N SER A 98 3.05 -15.40 4.00
CA SER A 98 2.28 -16.24 4.92
C SER A 98 0.78 -15.95 4.78
N GLY A 99 -0.07 -16.96 4.95
CA GLY A 99 -1.53 -16.78 4.99
C GLY A 99 -2.24 -16.64 3.65
N ALA A 100 -1.52 -16.63 2.53
CA ALA A 100 -2.09 -16.41 1.19
C ALA A 100 -3.13 -17.47 0.80
N GLU A 101 -3.00 -18.69 1.34
CA GLU A 101 -3.95 -19.79 1.16
C GLU A 101 -5.38 -19.43 1.60
N ARG A 102 -5.54 -18.50 2.55
CA ARG A 102 -6.85 -18.01 3.01
C ARG A 102 -7.64 -17.35 1.91
N ILE A 103 -6.97 -16.68 0.97
CA ILE A 103 -7.61 -15.95 -0.13
C ILE A 103 -8.36 -16.94 -1.03
N ASN A 104 -7.65 -17.98 -1.47
CA ASN A 104 -8.23 -19.01 -2.33
C ASN A 104 -9.29 -19.83 -1.58
N ALA A 105 -9.07 -20.15 -0.31
CA ALA A 105 -10.04 -20.88 0.50
C ALA A 105 -11.39 -20.13 0.63
N LEU A 106 -11.36 -18.83 0.95
CA LEU A 106 -12.57 -18.02 1.06
C LEU A 106 -13.23 -17.78 -0.30
N THR A 107 -12.43 -17.55 -1.33
CA THR A 107 -12.95 -17.36 -2.70
C THR A 107 -13.65 -18.63 -3.21
N ALA A 108 -13.09 -19.81 -2.93
CA ALA A 108 -13.70 -21.10 -3.29
C ALA A 108 -15.01 -21.39 -2.55
N GLN A 109 -15.20 -20.81 -1.35
CA GLN A 109 -16.47 -20.85 -0.61
C GLN A 109 -17.52 -19.86 -1.15
N GLY A 110 -17.21 -19.10 -2.21
CA GLY A 110 -18.10 -18.09 -2.76
C GLY A 110 -18.22 -16.83 -1.91
N ARG A 111 -17.35 -16.64 -0.90
CA ARG A 111 -17.31 -15.42 -0.09
C ARG A 111 -16.78 -14.25 -0.94
N ALA A 112 -17.39 -13.07 -0.78
CA ALA A 112 -16.76 -11.83 -1.23
C ALA A 112 -15.48 -11.59 -0.42
N VAL A 113 -14.36 -11.35 -1.09
CA VAL A 113 -13.04 -11.18 -0.44
C VAL A 113 -12.50 -9.78 -0.72
N ILE A 114 -12.29 -9.00 0.36
CA ILE A 114 -11.58 -7.73 0.33
C ILE A 114 -10.19 -7.93 0.92
N LEU A 115 -9.16 -7.73 0.12
CA LEU A 115 -7.78 -7.66 0.57
C LEU A 115 -7.51 -6.22 0.96
N LEU A 116 -7.56 -5.94 2.26
CA LEU A 116 -7.33 -4.64 2.84
C LEU A 116 -5.82 -4.40 2.93
N ALA A 117 -5.28 -3.59 2.04
CA ALA A 117 -3.85 -3.34 1.97
C ALA A 117 -3.56 -1.88 2.34
N PRO A 118 -3.17 -1.59 3.60
CA PRO A 118 -2.67 -0.27 3.94
C PRO A 118 -1.45 0.08 3.11
N HIS A 119 -1.21 1.36 2.88
CA HIS A 119 -0.05 1.81 2.11
C HIS A 119 1.22 1.68 2.96
N PHE A 120 1.74 0.47 3.10
CA PHE A 120 3.14 0.25 3.46
C PHE A 120 4.02 0.36 2.21
N ILE A 121 5.33 0.59 2.40
CA ILE A 121 6.25 0.89 1.30
C ILE A 121 6.46 -0.31 0.36
N GLY A 122 6.42 -1.53 0.89
CA GLY A 122 6.59 -2.78 0.14
C GLY A 122 5.29 -3.30 -0.49
N LEU A 123 4.23 -2.48 -0.53
CA LEU A 123 2.92 -2.82 -1.11
C LEU A 123 3.03 -3.50 -2.48
N ASP A 124 3.90 -2.99 -3.35
CA ASP A 124 4.10 -3.52 -4.71
C ASP A 124 4.72 -4.92 -4.68
N ALA A 125 5.60 -5.20 -3.70
CA ALA A 125 6.19 -6.51 -3.49
C ALA A 125 5.12 -7.51 -3.02
N ALA A 126 4.29 -7.13 -2.05
CA ALA A 126 3.19 -7.96 -1.57
C ALA A 126 2.15 -8.22 -2.67
N ALA A 127 1.69 -7.17 -3.36
CA ALA A 127 0.74 -7.31 -4.45
C ALA A 127 1.27 -8.22 -5.58
N THR A 128 2.53 -8.03 -6.00
CA THR A 128 3.19 -8.89 -7.01
C THR A 128 3.27 -10.34 -6.53
N ARG A 129 3.61 -10.58 -5.27
CA ARG A 129 3.74 -11.94 -4.73
C ARG A 129 2.38 -12.63 -4.64
N LEU A 130 1.32 -11.90 -4.29
CA LEU A 130 -0.05 -12.43 -4.19
C LEU A 130 -0.68 -12.70 -5.57
N THR A 131 -0.36 -11.91 -6.60
CA THR A 131 -0.87 -12.18 -7.96
C THR A 131 -0.37 -13.50 -8.53
N MET A 132 0.76 -14.00 -8.03
CA MET A 132 1.27 -15.33 -8.39
C MET A 132 0.45 -16.49 -7.80
N GLU A 133 -0.45 -16.22 -6.85
CA GLU A 133 -1.19 -17.24 -6.09
C GLU A 133 -2.68 -17.28 -6.43
N VAL A 134 -3.20 -16.27 -7.15
CA VAL A 134 -4.62 -16.15 -7.46
C VAL A 134 -4.82 -15.93 -8.97
N PRO A 135 -5.81 -16.56 -9.61
CA PRO A 135 -5.97 -16.53 -11.08
C PRO A 135 -6.43 -15.17 -11.61
N SER A 136 -7.15 -14.38 -10.80
CA SER A 136 -7.54 -13.02 -11.13
C SER A 136 -7.74 -12.18 -9.87
N ALA A 137 -7.65 -10.86 -9.99
CA ALA A 137 -7.95 -9.92 -8.91
C ALA A 137 -8.45 -8.58 -9.49
N ALA A 138 -9.13 -7.78 -8.68
CA ALA A 138 -9.43 -6.39 -9.02
C ALA A 138 -8.75 -5.45 -8.03
N THR A 139 -8.33 -4.26 -8.47
CA THR A 139 -7.72 -3.26 -7.58
C THR A 139 -8.10 -1.85 -7.98
N MET A 140 -8.21 -0.97 -6.99
CA MET A 140 -8.41 0.45 -7.24
C MET A 140 -7.16 1.04 -7.90
N TYR A 141 -7.36 1.69 -9.04
CA TYR A 141 -6.30 2.30 -9.83
C TYR A 141 -6.53 3.80 -10.00
N THR A 142 -5.43 4.55 -9.96
CA THR A 142 -5.42 5.95 -10.38
C THR A 142 -4.44 6.06 -11.53
N PRO A 143 -4.91 6.37 -12.74
CA PRO A 143 -4.05 6.52 -13.89
C PRO A 143 -2.91 7.50 -13.62
N GLN A 144 -1.72 7.15 -14.06
CA GLN A 144 -0.58 8.05 -14.01
C GLN A 144 -0.81 9.20 -15.00
N SER A 145 -0.29 10.38 -14.68
CA SER A 145 -0.45 11.56 -15.53
C SER A 145 0.18 11.39 -16.92
N ASP A 146 1.16 10.49 -17.02
CA ASP A 146 1.87 10.17 -18.26
C ASP A 146 1.43 8.81 -18.78
N PRO A 147 0.82 8.71 -19.97
CA PRO A 147 0.26 7.45 -20.47
C PRO A 147 1.32 6.37 -20.70
N HIS A 148 2.57 6.74 -20.97
CA HIS A 148 3.63 5.76 -21.15
C HIS A 148 4.10 5.17 -19.81
N ILE A 149 4.13 5.99 -18.75
CA ILE A 149 4.39 5.50 -17.39
C ILE A 149 3.22 4.65 -16.92
N ASP A 150 1.99 5.08 -17.22
CA ASP A 150 0.76 4.34 -16.91
C ASP A 150 0.79 2.92 -17.48
N ALA A 151 1.14 2.79 -18.76
CA ALA A 151 1.27 1.49 -19.43
C ALA A 151 2.34 0.60 -18.77
N VAL A 152 3.49 1.16 -18.36
CA VAL A 152 4.55 0.40 -17.66
C VAL A 152 4.05 -0.08 -16.28
N VAL A 153 3.35 0.77 -15.53
CA VAL A 153 2.79 0.43 -14.22
C VAL A 153 1.71 -0.65 -14.36
N ALA A 154 0.81 -0.51 -15.33
CA ALA A 154 -0.25 -1.48 -15.61
C ALA A 154 0.32 -2.85 -15.98
N ALA A 155 1.32 -2.89 -16.87
CA ALA A 155 1.99 -4.13 -17.28
C ALA A 155 2.73 -4.80 -16.12
N GLY A 156 3.40 -4.02 -15.26
CA GLY A 156 4.07 -4.57 -14.06
C GLY A 156 3.10 -5.21 -13.07
N ARG A 157 1.92 -4.60 -12.87
CA ARG A 157 0.88 -5.10 -11.95
C ARG A 157 0.14 -6.33 -12.48
N ALA A 158 -0.13 -6.40 -13.78
CA ALA A 158 -0.88 -7.48 -14.43
C ALA A 158 0.00 -8.66 -14.87
N ARG A 159 1.19 -8.80 -14.28
CA ARG A 159 2.23 -9.68 -14.80
C ARG A 159 1.94 -11.18 -14.63
N PHE A 160 1.34 -11.57 -13.50
CA PHE A 160 1.21 -12.99 -13.12
C PHE A 160 -0.23 -13.51 -13.14
N ASN A 161 -1.21 -12.63 -13.21
CA ASN A 161 -2.62 -12.99 -13.30
C ASN A 161 -3.42 -11.90 -14.02
N GLU A 162 -4.71 -12.15 -14.22
CA GLU A 162 -5.63 -11.14 -14.75
C GLU A 162 -5.94 -10.10 -13.66
N VAL A 163 -5.46 -8.87 -13.84
CA VAL A 163 -5.72 -7.75 -12.92
C VAL A 163 -6.66 -6.74 -13.55
N PHE A 164 -7.83 -6.55 -12.94
CA PHE A 164 -8.77 -5.50 -13.30
C PHE A 164 -8.43 -4.20 -12.57
N LEU A 165 -7.95 -3.21 -13.32
CA LEU A 165 -7.64 -1.87 -12.81
C LEU A 165 -8.93 -1.03 -12.79
N VAL A 166 -9.58 -0.94 -11.64
CA VAL A 166 -10.82 -0.19 -11.46
C VAL A 166 -10.49 1.28 -11.20
N SER A 167 -10.84 2.18 -12.11
CA SER A 167 -10.59 3.61 -11.90
C SER A 167 -11.42 4.12 -10.74
N ARG A 168 -10.83 4.99 -9.91
CA ARG A 168 -11.60 5.73 -8.88
C ARG A 168 -12.75 6.54 -9.47
N LYS A 169 -12.63 7.00 -10.72
CA LYS A 169 -13.67 7.77 -11.41
C LYS A 169 -14.89 6.93 -11.77
N ASP A 170 -14.70 5.63 -11.99
CA ASP A 170 -15.78 4.69 -12.30
C ASP A 170 -16.62 4.36 -11.05
N GLY A 171 -16.14 4.82 -9.88
CA GLY A 171 -16.83 4.75 -8.61
C GLY A 171 -16.88 3.34 -8.04
N VAL A 172 -17.68 3.19 -6.99
CA VAL A 172 -17.82 1.93 -6.25
C VAL A 172 -18.56 0.85 -7.07
N ARG A 173 -19.29 1.23 -8.13
CA ARG A 173 -20.12 0.31 -8.93
C ARG A 173 -19.29 -0.76 -9.64
N GLU A 174 -18.18 -0.38 -10.28
CA GLU A 174 -17.28 -1.35 -10.92
C GLU A 174 -16.59 -2.24 -9.89
N LEU A 175 -16.21 -1.68 -8.74
CA LEU A 175 -15.62 -2.46 -7.64
C LEU A 175 -16.59 -3.55 -7.15
N ILE A 176 -17.87 -3.22 -7.03
CA ILE A 176 -18.93 -4.16 -6.66
C ILE A 176 -19.04 -5.31 -7.67
N ARG A 177 -18.94 -5.04 -8.98
CA ARG A 177 -18.99 -6.08 -10.01
C ARG A 177 -17.88 -7.11 -9.79
N HIS A 178 -16.69 -6.66 -9.43
CA HIS A 178 -15.57 -7.56 -9.12
C HIS A 178 -15.73 -8.28 -7.78
N LEU A 179 -16.29 -7.62 -6.77
CA LEU A 179 -16.53 -8.22 -5.45
C LEU A 179 -17.54 -9.38 -5.48
N ARG A 180 -18.45 -9.38 -6.46
CA ARG A 180 -19.42 -10.46 -6.70
C ARG A 180 -18.87 -11.64 -7.50
N ALA A 181 -17.70 -11.47 -8.13
CA ALA A 181 -17.07 -12.53 -8.89
C ALA A 181 -16.16 -13.36 -7.98
N PRO A 182 -15.80 -14.61 -8.36
CA PRO A 182 -14.90 -15.46 -7.58
C PRO A 182 -13.44 -14.98 -7.68
N ARG A 183 -13.17 -13.79 -7.16
CA ARG A 183 -11.84 -13.16 -7.11
C ARG A 183 -11.74 -12.16 -5.95
N PRO A 184 -10.53 -11.96 -5.40
CA PRO A 184 -10.30 -10.91 -4.41
C PRO A 184 -10.34 -9.50 -5.00
N VAL A 185 -10.74 -8.55 -4.17
CA VAL A 185 -10.64 -7.10 -4.42
C VAL A 185 -9.56 -6.50 -3.51
N TYR A 186 -8.48 -6.01 -4.11
CA TYR A 186 -7.36 -5.38 -3.43
C TYR A 186 -7.63 -3.88 -3.20
N TYR A 187 -7.87 -3.50 -1.95
CA TYR A 187 -8.41 -2.21 -1.54
C TYR A 187 -7.54 -1.50 -0.51
N LEU A 188 -7.28 -0.20 -0.71
CA LEU A 188 -6.36 0.59 0.10
C LEU A 188 -7.06 1.84 0.68
N PRO A 189 -7.56 1.77 1.93
CA PRO A 189 -8.51 2.76 2.48
C PRO A 189 -7.87 3.95 3.19
N ASP A 190 -6.56 3.92 3.40
CA ASP A 190 -5.84 4.69 4.43
C ASP A 190 -5.19 5.98 3.92
N MET A 191 -5.64 6.46 2.76
CA MET A 191 -5.24 7.74 2.20
C MET A 191 -6.33 8.79 2.39
N ASP A 192 -5.94 10.06 2.31
CA ASP A 192 -6.84 11.21 2.44
C ASP A 192 -7.42 11.56 1.06
N PHE A 193 -8.71 11.29 0.88
CA PHE A 193 -9.47 11.56 -0.34
C PHE A 193 -10.42 12.76 -0.22
N GLY A 194 -10.28 13.58 0.82
CA GLY A 194 -11.22 14.67 1.10
C GLY A 194 -12.40 14.24 1.97
N ARG A 195 -13.39 15.13 2.08
CA ARG A 195 -14.54 14.96 2.98
C ARG A 195 -15.65 14.07 2.41
N GLN A 196 -15.74 13.94 1.08
CA GLN A 196 -16.82 13.23 0.44
C GLN A 196 -16.74 11.72 0.72
N GLY A 197 -17.79 11.16 1.32
CA GLY A 197 -17.84 9.74 1.71
C GLY A 197 -16.87 9.36 2.84
N ALA A 198 -16.27 10.37 3.49
CA ALA A 198 -15.34 10.19 4.60
C ALA A 198 -15.97 10.66 5.91
N VAL A 199 -15.52 10.05 6.99
CA VAL A 199 -15.76 10.52 8.36
C VAL A 199 -14.43 10.92 8.98
N PHE A 200 -14.49 11.77 9.99
CA PHE A 200 -13.31 12.09 10.80
C PHE A 200 -13.17 11.02 11.88
N ALA A 201 -12.33 10.03 11.63
CA ALA A 201 -12.00 8.98 12.57
C ALA A 201 -10.59 9.20 13.13
N PRO A 202 -10.34 8.98 14.42
CA PRO A 202 -9.00 9.09 14.99
C PRO A 202 -8.03 8.14 14.30
N PHE A 203 -6.81 8.62 14.04
CA PHE A 203 -5.65 7.83 13.63
C PHE A 203 -4.44 8.37 14.38
N PHE A 204 -3.90 7.58 15.30
CA PHE A 204 -2.94 7.98 16.33
C PHE A 204 -3.42 9.22 17.11
N GLY A 205 -4.69 9.24 17.50
CA GLY A 205 -5.30 10.36 18.24
C GLY A 205 -5.59 11.61 17.40
N VAL A 206 -5.18 11.66 16.13
CA VAL A 206 -5.45 12.80 15.24
C VAL A 206 -6.62 12.48 14.33
N GLN A 207 -7.60 13.39 14.24
CA GLN A 207 -8.73 13.25 13.33
C GLN A 207 -8.25 13.15 11.86
N ALA A 208 -8.53 12.04 11.20
CA ALA A 208 -8.20 11.80 9.80
C ALA A 208 -9.46 11.57 8.98
N ALA A 209 -9.57 12.25 7.83
CA ALA A 209 -10.60 11.93 6.85
C ALA A 209 -10.39 10.50 6.34
N THR A 210 -11.31 9.61 6.69
CA THR A 210 -11.21 8.17 6.41
C THR A 210 -12.50 7.71 5.76
N LEU A 211 -12.40 7.02 4.62
CA LEU A 211 -13.55 6.60 3.83
C LEU A 211 -14.36 5.51 4.56
N LEU A 212 -15.68 5.65 4.52
CA LEU A 212 -16.62 4.62 5.03
C LEU A 212 -16.68 3.37 4.14
N ALA A 213 -16.10 3.44 2.94
CA ALA A 213 -16.27 2.45 1.89
C ALA A 213 -15.90 1.02 2.30
N THR A 214 -14.84 0.81 3.11
CA THR A 214 -14.49 -0.54 3.60
C THR A 214 -15.64 -1.15 4.41
N ALA A 215 -16.16 -0.42 5.40
CA ALA A 215 -17.25 -0.88 6.25
C ALA A 215 -18.54 -1.06 5.44
N GLN A 216 -18.83 -0.15 4.50
CA GLN A 216 -19.98 -0.25 3.61
C GLN A 216 -19.94 -1.50 2.73
N LEU A 217 -18.80 -1.77 2.10
CA LEU A 217 -18.61 -2.94 1.23
C LEU A 217 -18.68 -4.24 2.03
N ALA A 218 -18.00 -4.29 3.19
CA ALA A 218 -18.03 -5.43 4.08
C ALA A 218 -19.45 -5.75 4.56
N LYS A 219 -20.21 -4.74 5.04
CA LYS A 219 -21.60 -4.93 5.50
C LYS A 219 -22.53 -5.38 4.38
N LYS A 220 -22.46 -4.71 3.23
CA LYS A 220 -23.40 -4.92 2.13
C LYS A 220 -23.25 -6.29 1.47
N TRP A 221 -22.03 -6.83 1.44
CA TRP A 221 -21.69 -8.06 0.72
C TRP A 221 -21.25 -9.20 1.63
N ASP A 222 -21.37 -9.04 2.96
CA ASP A 222 -20.82 -9.97 3.96
C ASP A 222 -19.38 -10.38 3.59
N ALA A 223 -18.58 -9.38 3.23
CA ALA A 223 -17.26 -9.64 2.67
C ALA A 223 -16.25 -9.96 3.78
N ALA A 224 -15.45 -11.00 3.57
CA ALA A 224 -14.29 -11.26 4.42
C ALA A 224 -13.21 -10.20 4.12
N VAL A 225 -12.84 -9.42 5.14
CA VAL A 225 -11.82 -8.36 5.02
C VAL A 225 -10.50 -8.87 5.56
N LEU A 226 -9.57 -9.27 4.69
CA LEU A 226 -8.25 -9.76 5.07
C LEU A 226 -7.21 -8.64 5.00
N PRO A 227 -6.58 -8.26 6.13
CA PRO A 227 -5.46 -7.33 6.09
C PRO A 227 -4.23 -7.92 5.40
N ILE A 228 -3.62 -7.15 4.51
CA ILE A 228 -2.35 -7.46 3.86
C ILE A 228 -1.29 -6.52 4.42
N LEU A 229 -0.32 -7.07 5.13
CA LEU A 229 0.83 -6.33 5.64
C LEU A 229 2.08 -6.70 4.88
N ASP A 230 3.01 -5.76 4.77
CA ASP A 230 4.30 -6.01 4.18
C ASP A 230 5.42 -5.38 5.00
N PHE A 231 6.53 -6.11 5.08
CA PHE A 231 7.71 -5.70 5.82
C PHE A 231 8.95 -5.95 4.99
N TRP A 232 9.72 -4.90 4.76
CA TRP A 232 11.03 -4.98 4.14
C TRP A 232 12.12 -5.07 5.20
N ASN A 233 13.01 -6.04 5.09
CA ASN A 233 14.19 -6.16 5.95
C ASN A 233 15.39 -5.46 5.27
N PRO A 234 15.91 -4.35 5.82
CA PRO A 234 17.02 -3.59 5.21
C PRO A 234 18.38 -4.30 5.24
N GLU A 235 18.55 -5.33 6.07
CA GLU A 235 19.79 -6.11 6.18
C GLU A 235 19.88 -7.16 5.08
N THR A 236 18.76 -7.84 4.80
CA THR A 236 18.71 -8.91 3.80
C THR A 236 18.21 -8.44 2.43
N GLY A 237 17.50 -7.32 2.39
CA GLY A 237 16.80 -6.83 1.20
C GLY A 237 15.55 -7.62 0.84
N ARG A 238 15.08 -8.50 1.73
CA ARG A 238 13.89 -9.34 1.51
C ARG A 238 12.64 -8.68 2.06
N TYR A 239 11.51 -9.01 1.46
CA TYR A 239 10.18 -8.63 1.91
C TYR A 239 9.46 -9.85 2.49
N HIS A 240 8.55 -9.59 3.42
CA HIS A 240 7.56 -10.57 3.87
C HIS A 240 6.17 -9.99 3.67
N ALA A 241 5.33 -10.68 2.90
CA ALA A 241 3.92 -10.36 2.72
C ALA A 241 3.06 -11.26 3.64
N GLU A 242 2.34 -10.66 4.56
CA GLU A 242 1.53 -11.35 5.54
C GLU A 242 0.05 -11.11 5.25
N VAL A 243 -0.69 -12.18 4.96
CA VAL A 243 -2.15 -12.17 4.84
C VAL A 243 -2.74 -12.57 6.19
N LEU A 244 -3.19 -11.58 6.95
CA LEU A 244 -3.80 -11.80 8.25
C LEU A 244 -5.16 -12.50 8.12
N PRO A 245 -5.65 -13.17 9.18
CA PRO A 245 -7.03 -13.62 9.24
C PRO A 245 -8.01 -12.48 8.95
N PRO A 246 -9.23 -12.80 8.43
CA PRO A 246 -10.26 -11.79 8.27
C PRO A 246 -10.50 -11.02 9.57
N LEU A 247 -10.75 -9.71 9.48
CA LEU A 247 -11.17 -8.92 10.62
C LEU A 247 -12.42 -9.54 11.25
N GLU A 248 -12.32 -9.93 12.51
CA GLU A 248 -13.39 -10.64 13.21
C GLU A 248 -14.64 -9.76 13.33
N ASN A 249 -15.79 -10.31 12.95
CA ASN A 249 -17.10 -9.63 12.99
C ASN A 249 -17.05 -8.18 12.47
N PHE A 250 -16.50 -7.96 11.27
CA PHE A 250 -16.37 -6.62 10.68
C PHE A 250 -17.34 -6.40 9.51
N PRO A 251 -18.17 -5.33 9.53
CA PRO A 251 -18.33 -4.36 10.62
C PRO A 251 -19.28 -4.85 11.73
N GLY A 252 -19.89 -6.03 11.60
CA GLY A 252 -20.84 -6.55 12.57
C GLY A 252 -22.02 -5.60 12.78
N ASP A 253 -22.34 -5.34 14.05
CA ASP A 253 -23.41 -4.42 14.47
C ASP A 253 -22.93 -2.97 14.62
N ASP A 254 -21.64 -2.69 14.40
CA ASP A 254 -21.12 -1.33 14.48
C ASP A 254 -21.82 -0.41 13.46
N SER A 255 -21.98 0.87 13.84
CA SER A 255 -22.20 1.92 12.84
C SER A 255 -21.01 2.00 11.88
N LEU A 256 -21.22 2.53 10.67
CA LEU A 256 -20.14 2.64 9.69
C LEU A 256 -18.98 3.51 10.21
N GLU A 257 -19.31 4.54 10.99
CA GLU A 257 -18.39 5.41 11.69
C GLU A 257 -17.54 4.64 12.72
N ALA A 258 -18.21 3.85 13.57
CA ALA A 258 -17.54 3.07 14.62
C ALA A 258 -16.63 1.98 14.02
N ALA A 259 -17.09 1.28 13.00
CA ALA A 259 -16.28 0.32 12.25
C ALA A 259 -15.08 0.98 11.57
N THR A 260 -15.25 2.19 11.01
CA THR A 260 -14.14 2.94 10.39
C THR A 260 -13.12 3.40 11.43
N ALA A 261 -13.56 3.81 12.63
CA ALA A 261 -12.66 4.12 13.73
C ALA A 261 -11.93 2.87 14.24
N ARG A 262 -12.61 1.71 14.30
CA ARG A 262 -11.98 0.41 14.60
C ARG A 262 -10.90 0.08 13.57
N LEU A 263 -11.19 0.24 12.28
CA LEU A 263 -10.22 0.00 11.21
C LEU A 263 -8.95 0.86 11.37
N ASN A 264 -9.08 2.13 11.75
CA ASN A 264 -7.91 2.96 12.04
C ASN A 264 -7.12 2.41 13.24
N ARG A 265 -7.76 1.95 14.31
CA ARG A 265 -7.04 1.35 15.46
C ARG A 265 -6.23 0.11 15.06
N GLU A 266 -6.82 -0.77 14.23
CA GLU A 266 -6.11 -1.91 13.66
C GLU A 266 -4.91 -1.45 12.83
N LEU A 267 -5.10 -0.45 11.97
CA LEU A 267 -4.03 0.13 11.18
C LEU A 267 -2.90 0.69 12.05
N GLU A 268 -3.22 1.42 13.12
CA GLU A 268 -2.19 1.93 14.03
C GLU A 268 -1.39 0.80 14.67
N ALA A 269 -2.04 -0.30 15.08
CA ALA A 269 -1.36 -1.47 15.63
C ALA A 269 -0.38 -2.08 14.62
N TRP A 270 -0.77 -2.16 13.35
CA TRP A 270 0.12 -2.65 12.28
C TRP A 270 1.27 -1.68 12.00
N VAL A 271 0.99 -0.37 11.95
CA VAL A 271 2.02 0.66 11.73
C VAL A 271 3.05 0.65 12.87
N ARG A 272 2.64 0.39 14.12
CA ARG A 272 3.56 0.26 15.26
C ARG A 272 4.57 -0.88 15.13
N ARG A 273 4.27 -1.93 14.34
CA ARG A 273 5.23 -3.04 14.08
C ARG A 273 6.46 -2.57 13.30
N CYS A 274 6.29 -1.57 12.42
CA CYS A 274 7.39 -0.98 11.67
C CYS A 274 7.10 0.49 11.30
N PRO A 275 7.28 1.44 12.24
CA PRO A 275 6.86 2.82 12.06
C PRO A 275 7.48 3.50 10.84
N SER A 276 8.72 3.15 10.45
CA SER A 276 9.38 3.76 9.29
C SER A 276 8.82 3.30 7.94
N GLN A 277 8.05 2.20 7.88
CA GLN A 277 7.63 1.60 6.61
C GLN A 277 6.19 1.91 6.17
N TYR A 278 5.44 2.66 6.96
CA TYR A 278 4.16 3.22 6.51
C TYR A 278 4.38 4.39 5.54
N TYR A 279 3.46 4.63 4.59
CA TYR A 279 3.62 5.62 3.50
C TYR A 279 3.47 7.09 3.95
N TRP A 280 4.36 7.53 4.84
CA TRP A 280 4.36 8.87 5.45
C TRP A 280 4.62 10.04 4.51
N VAL A 281 5.00 9.82 3.25
CA VAL A 281 5.09 10.91 2.25
C VAL A 281 3.72 11.47 1.84
N HIS A 282 2.64 10.75 2.17
CA HIS A 282 1.28 11.22 2.00
C HIS A 282 0.87 12.19 3.13
N ARG A 283 0.10 13.22 2.75
CA ARG A 283 -0.48 14.16 3.70
C ARG A 283 -1.75 13.54 4.31
N ARG A 284 -1.60 12.56 5.21
CA ARG A 284 -2.69 11.78 5.83
C ARG A 284 -3.75 12.65 6.52
N PHE A 285 -3.36 13.80 7.05
CA PHE A 285 -4.21 14.70 7.83
C PHE A 285 -4.54 16.02 7.11
N LYS A 286 -4.52 16.04 5.77
CA LYS A 286 -4.63 17.27 4.97
C LYS A 286 -6.04 17.87 5.08
N THR A 287 -7.04 17.01 5.00
CA THR A 287 -8.44 17.34 5.17
C THR A 287 -8.77 17.35 6.65
N ARG A 288 -9.20 18.50 7.15
CA ARG A 288 -9.51 18.72 8.58
C ARG A 288 -11.01 18.82 8.83
N PRO A 289 -11.48 18.52 10.06
CA PRO A 289 -12.80 18.92 10.52
C PRO A 289 -13.09 20.40 10.25
N PRO A 290 -14.36 20.79 10.01
CA PRO A 290 -14.72 22.21 9.88
C PRO A 290 -14.23 23.01 11.09
N GLY A 291 -13.59 24.16 10.84
CA GLY A 291 -13.05 25.04 11.88
C GLY A 291 -11.64 24.69 12.37
N GLU A 292 -11.10 23.50 12.05
CA GLU A 292 -9.73 23.15 12.48
C GLU A 292 -8.65 23.69 11.52
N PRO A 293 -7.47 24.09 12.06
CA PRO A 293 -6.37 24.62 11.26
C PRO A 293 -5.68 23.53 10.42
N LYS A 294 -5.06 23.95 9.32
CA LYS A 294 -4.23 23.06 8.48
C LYS A 294 -3.01 22.57 9.25
N ILE A 295 -2.59 21.33 8.96
CA ILE A 295 -1.46 20.67 9.62
C ILE A 295 -0.16 20.70 8.79
N TYR A 296 -0.26 20.75 7.45
CA TYR A 296 0.88 20.74 6.51
C TYR A 296 1.00 22.02 5.71
#